data_AF-A0A7C7MSF5-F1
#
_entry.id   AF-A0A7C7MSF5-F1
#
_cell.length_a   1.000
_cell.length_b   1.000
_cell.length_c   1.000
_cell.angle_alpha   90.00
_cell.angle_beta   90.00
_cell.angle_gamma   90.00
#
_symmetry.space_group_name_H-M   'P 1'
#
loop_
_entity.id
_entity.type
_entity.pdbx_description
1 polymer ?
#
loop_
_entity_poly.entity_id
_entity_poly.type
_entity_poly.pdbx_seq_one_letter_code
_entity_poly.pdbx_strand_id
1 'polypeptide(L)'
;MNQHSHSKTTVIDGITLNLSKPDTTKPEWIGQGEVLKQVLACWMVISDKDLPLSPRIIGMPGIGKTTLGMVAALERKQPLY
;
A
#
# COMPACT_ATOMS: atom_id res chain seq x y z
N MET A 1 1.10 -15.24 -22.83
CA MET A 1 2.17 -15.75 -21.94
C MET A 1 1.52 -16.04 -20.59
N ASN A 2 1.20 -17.31 -20.33
CA ASN A 2 0.32 -17.73 -19.23
C ASN A 2 1.04 -17.59 -17.88
N GLN A 3 0.58 -16.66 -17.04
CA GLN A 3 1.02 -16.59 -15.65
C GLN A 3 0.18 -17.57 -14.83
N HIS A 4 0.74 -18.74 -14.53
CA HIS A 4 0.17 -19.68 -13.57
C HIS A 4 0.15 -19.02 -12.18
N SER A 5 -1.03 -18.54 -11.80
CA SER A 5 -1.31 -17.96 -10.50
C SER A 5 -1.38 -19.06 -9.44
N HIS A 6 -0.32 -19.26 -8.65
CA HIS A 6 -0.45 -20.01 -7.39
C HIS A 6 -1.44 -19.27 -6.48
N SER A 7 -2.65 -19.81 -6.33
CA SER A 7 -3.60 -19.38 -5.29
C SER A 7 -3.00 -19.76 -3.94
N LYS A 8 -2.73 -18.77 -3.09
CA LYS A 8 -2.26 -19.03 -1.73
C LYS A 8 -3.47 -19.12 -0.83
N THR A 9 -3.72 -20.31 -0.30
CA THR A 9 -4.80 -20.56 0.66
C THR A 9 -4.23 -20.74 2.07
N THR A 10 -5.01 -20.40 3.09
CA THR A 10 -4.72 -20.72 4.49
C THR A 10 -6.00 -21.17 5.19
N VAL A 11 -5.88 -21.92 6.29
CA VAL A 11 -7.03 -22.36 7.09
C VAL A 11 -6.99 -21.66 8.44
N ILE A 12 -8.06 -20.98 8.81
CA ILE A 12 -8.24 -20.35 10.13
C ILE A 12 -9.57 -20.86 10.68
N ASP A 13 -9.55 -21.50 11.87
CA ASP A 13 -10.74 -22.06 12.53
C ASP A 13 -11.60 -22.96 11.62
N GLY A 14 -10.94 -23.75 10.77
CA GLY A 14 -11.60 -24.65 9.79
C GLY A 14 -12.11 -23.96 8.52
N ILE A 15 -11.94 -22.64 8.39
CA ILE A 15 -12.34 -21.86 7.22
C ILE A 15 -11.15 -21.70 6.27
N THR A 16 -11.32 -22.11 5.00
CA THR A 16 -10.31 -21.89 3.96
C THR A 16 -10.41 -20.46 3.42
N LEU A 17 -9.37 -19.66 3.63
CA LEU A 17 -9.25 -18.30 3.13
C LEU A 17 -8.38 -18.28 1.87
N ASN A 18 -8.84 -17.58 0.84
CA ASN A 18 -8.02 -17.24 -0.33
C ASN A 18 -7.31 -15.91 -0.08
N LEU A 19 -5.98 -15.91 -0.13
CA LEU A 19 -5.20 -14.70 0.10
C LEU A 19 -5.11 -13.86 -1.18
N SER A 20 -5.32 -12.55 -1.05
CA SER A 20 -5.09 -11.62 -2.15
C SER A 20 -3.60 -11.57 -2.52
N LYS A 21 -3.34 -11.26 -3.80
CA LYS A 21 -1.99 -10.94 -4.24
C LYS A 21 -1.73 -9.46 -4.02
N PRO A 22 -0.45 -9.05 -3.90
CA PRO A 22 -0.12 -7.64 -3.97
C PRO A 22 -0.65 -7.02 -5.26
N ASP A 23 -1.19 -5.81 -5.16
CA ASP A 23 -1.54 -4.98 -6.31
C ASP A 23 -0.25 -4.63 -7.08
N THR A 24 -0.31 -4.78 -8.41
CA THR A 24 0.84 -4.53 -9.31
C THR A 24 0.72 -3.24 -10.11
N THR A 25 -0.33 -2.45 -9.87
CA THR A 25 -0.60 -1.19 -10.56
C THR A 25 0.47 -0.17 -10.21
N LYS A 26 0.96 0.55 -11.22
CA LYS A 26 1.98 1.59 -11.07
C LYS A 26 1.43 2.95 -11.49
N PRO A 27 0.52 3.55 -10.71
CA PRO A 27 0.01 4.88 -11.04
C PRO A 27 1.11 5.94 -10.89
N GLU A 28 0.96 7.05 -11.61
CA GLU A 28 1.79 8.24 -11.44
C GLU A 28 1.09 9.26 -10.53
N TRP A 29 1.86 9.95 -9.69
CA TRP A 29 1.37 11.05 -8.86
C TRP A 29 1.67 12.39 -9.52
N ILE A 30 0.62 13.13 -9.89
CA ILE A 30 0.74 14.40 -10.61
C ILE A 30 0.52 15.56 -9.65
N GLY A 31 1.54 16.41 -9.50
CA GLY A 31 1.48 17.59 -8.61
C GLY A 31 1.49 17.23 -7.12
N GLN A 32 1.41 18.24 -6.25
CA GLN A 32 1.29 18.07 -4.79
C GLN A 32 2.29 17.08 -4.16
N GLY A 33 3.57 17.15 -4.54
CA GLY A 33 4.61 16.26 -4.01
C GLY A 33 4.80 16.36 -2.49
N GLU A 34 4.37 17.47 -1.88
CA GLU A 34 4.48 17.66 -0.43
C GLU A 34 3.60 16.70 0.37
N VAL A 35 2.38 16.40 -0.10
CA VAL A 35 1.48 15.47 0.58
C VAL A 35 2.05 14.05 0.53
N LEU A 36 2.65 13.66 -0.59
CA LEU A 36 3.37 12.39 -0.71
C LEU A 36 4.54 12.31 0.28
N LYS A 37 5.34 13.38 0.41
CA LYS A 37 6.42 13.43 1.40
C LYS A 37 5.90 13.28 2.84
N GLN A 38 4.78 13.89 3.18
CA GLN A 38 4.16 13.75 4.51
C GLN A 38 3.76 12.31 4.80
N VAL A 39 3.13 11.62 3.84
CA VAL A 39 2.79 10.19 3.98
C VAL A 39 4.05 9.34 4.15
N LEU A 40 5.09 9.59 3.34
CA LEU A 40 6.36 8.88 3.46
C LEU A 40 7.04 9.10 4.81
N ALA A 41 6.99 10.33 5.33
CA ALA A 41 7.51 10.67 6.65
C ALA A 41 6.76 9.94 7.77
N CYS A 42 5.41 9.85 7.69
CA CYS A 42 4.62 9.09 8.66
C CYS A 42 5.02 7.61 8.74
N TRP A 43 5.51 7.04 7.64
CA TRP A 43 5.91 5.63 7.58
C TRP A 43 7.42 5.41 7.71
N MET A 44 8.21 6.46 7.95
CA MET A 44 9.64 6.35 8.16
C MET A 44 9.94 5.72 9.52
N VAL A 45 10.77 4.68 9.53
CA VAL A 45 11.22 3.94 10.72
C VAL A 45 12.75 4.02 10.69
N ILE A 46 13.36 4.64 11.70
CA ILE A 46 14.81 4.89 11.73
C ILE A 46 15.51 3.86 12.62
N SER A 47 14.88 3.54 13.76
CA SER A 47 15.32 2.52 14.71
C SER A 47 14.40 1.31 14.68
N ASP A 48 14.92 0.13 15.00
CA ASP A 48 14.14 -1.11 15.11
C ASP A 48 13.03 -1.05 16.19
N LYS A 49 13.10 -0.06 17.08
CA LYS A 49 12.09 0.18 18.12
C LYS A 49 10.97 1.13 17.67
N ASP A 50 11.13 1.78 16.52
CA ASP A 50 10.15 2.73 16.03
C ASP A 50 8.99 2.00 15.36
N LEU A 51 7.77 2.44 15.63
CA LEU A 51 6.59 2.00 14.91
C LEU A 51 6.20 3.07 13.88
N PRO A 52 5.85 2.70 12.64
CA PRO A 52 5.31 3.65 11.68
C PRO A 52 3.98 4.21 12.20
N LEU A 53 3.67 5.44 11.82
CA LEU A 53 2.38 6.05 12.12
C LEU A 53 1.29 5.47 11.22
N SER A 54 0.04 5.56 11.67
CA SER A 54 -1.16 5.19 10.91
C SER A 54 -1.91 6.45 10.45
N PRO A 55 -1.40 7.18 9.42
CA PRO A 55 -1.99 8.43 8.99
C PRO A 55 -3.39 8.24 8.42
N ARG A 56 -4.27 9.20 8.68
CA ARG A 56 -5.60 9.26 8.05
C ARG A 56 -5.57 10.25 6.90
N ILE A 57 -5.77 9.76 5.67
CA ILE A 57 -5.83 10.59 4.47
C ILE A 57 -7.29 11.02 4.24
N ILE A 58 -7.57 12.32 4.36
CA ILE A 58 -8.92 12.89 4.21
C ILE A 58 -9.01 13.81 2.98
N GLY A 59 -10.22 14.04 2.48
CA GLY A 59 -10.46 14.92 1.34
C GLY A 59 -11.67 14.48 0.50
N MET A 60 -12.10 15.34 -0.43
CA MET A 60 -13.24 15.08 -1.30
C MET A 60 -13.08 13.76 -2.09
N PRO A 61 -14.19 13.10 -2.49
CA PRO A 61 -14.14 11.96 -3.41
C PRO A 61 -13.38 12.30 -4.70
N GLY A 62 -12.65 11.34 -5.26
CA GLY A 62 -11.94 11.52 -6.53
C GLY A 62 -10.61 12.29 -6.47
N ILE A 63 -10.20 12.83 -5.31
CA ILE A 63 -8.95 13.63 -5.20
C ILE A 63 -7.65 12.80 -5.18
N GLY A 64 -7.73 11.50 -5.46
CA GLY A 64 -6.55 10.63 -5.54
C GLY A 64 -6.02 10.08 -4.21
N LYS A 65 -6.83 10.03 -3.13
CA LYS A 65 -6.41 9.48 -1.83
C LYS A 65 -5.86 8.04 -1.93
N THR A 66 -6.55 7.19 -2.69
CA THR A 66 -6.09 5.81 -2.94
C THR A 66 -4.79 5.83 -3.74
N THR A 67 -4.74 6.61 -4.82
CA THR A 67 -3.55 6.77 -5.67
C THR A 67 -2.34 7.24 -4.87
N LEU A 68 -2.51 8.20 -3.96
CA LEU A 68 -1.46 8.69 -3.07
C LEU A 68 -0.86 7.57 -2.23
N GLY A 69 -1.70 6.73 -1.62
CA GLY A 69 -1.25 5.55 -0.87
C GLY A 69 -0.53 4.52 -1.75
N MET A 70 -1.04 4.29 -2.96
CA MET A 70 -0.40 3.39 -3.94
C MET A 70 0.99 3.87 -4.33
N VAL A 71 1.13 5.15 -4.67
CA VAL A 71 2.42 5.74 -5.05
C VAL A 71 3.39 5.74 -3.87
N ALA A 72 2.93 6.07 -2.65
CA ALA A 72 3.76 5.99 -1.46
C ALA A 72 4.28 4.56 -1.20
N ALA A 73 3.48 3.52 -1.47
CA ALA A 73 3.93 2.14 -1.37
C ALA A 73 4.98 1.79 -2.44
N LEU A 74 4.80 2.26 -3.68
CA LEU A 74 5.76 2.07 -4.76
C LEU A 74 7.10 2.75 -4.46
N GLU A 75 7.10 3.99 -3.97
CA GLU A 75 8.31 4.73 -3.57
C GLU A 75 9.08 4.00 -2.46
N ARG A 76 8.36 3.40 -1.51
CA ARG A 76 8.93 2.57 -0.43
C ARG A 76 9.33 1.17 -0.88
N LYS A 77 9.04 0.79 -2.13
CA LYS A 77 9.25 -0.56 -2.66
C LYS A 77 8.60 -1.65 -1.80
N GLN A 78 7.45 -1.33 -1.21
CA GLN A 78 6.70 -2.24 -0.34
C GLN A 78 5.48 -2.80 -1.09
N PRO A 79 5.07 -4.05 -0.81
CA PRO A 79 3.87 -4.61 -1.40
C PRO A 79 2.62 -3.87 -0.90
N LEU A 80 1.67 -3.64 -1.80
CA LEU A 80 0.35 -3.07 -1.52
C LEU A 80 -0.70 -4.18 -1.60
N TYR A 81 -1.61 -4.27 -0.63
CA TYR A 81 -2.68 -5.28 -0.57
C TYR A 81 -4.05 -4.62 -0.37
#